data_AF-A0A844M9T0-F1
#
_entry.id   AF-A0A844M9T0-F1
#
_cell.length_a   1.000
_cell.length_b   1.000
_cell.length_c   1.000
_cell.angle_alpha   90.00
_cell.angle_beta   90.00
_cell.angle_gamma   90.00
#
_symmetry.space_group_name_H-M   'P 1'
#
loop_
_entity.id
_entity.type
_entity.pdbx_description
1 polymer ?
#
loop_
_entity_poly.entity_id
_entity_poly.type
_entity_poly.pdbx_seq_one_letter_code
_entity_poly.pdbx_strand_id
1 'polypeptide(L)'
;MEQNCLNDGESLRDSIPPRCQALFDSLARESDDRTMVMPFEMWREVLLNDADLELARSSYARLSPEPYQPWLDKLDLKQFYSLRIPKSYLYCTEDNVLPQGDWGWHPRMSSRLGLFRFVQMSGSHEVMFSNPVGLAEKMIAAGRD
;
A
#
# COMPACT_ATOMS: atom_id res chain seq x y z
N MET A 1 -2.30 -3.22 3.66
CA MET A 1 -2.81 -1.86 4.03
C MET A 1 -2.42 -0.87 2.93
N GLU A 2 -3.35 -0.15 2.28
CA GLU A 2 -2.93 0.79 1.23
C GLU A 2 -2.41 2.13 1.77
N GLN A 3 -1.23 2.55 1.31
CA GLN A 3 -0.57 3.81 1.70
C GLN A 3 -0.50 4.84 0.56
N ASN A 4 -1.29 4.65 -0.50
CA ASN A 4 -1.28 5.53 -1.66
C ASN A 4 -1.84 6.93 -1.34
N CYS A 5 -1.13 7.97 -1.77
CA CYS A 5 -1.65 9.33 -1.89
C CYS A 5 -1.41 9.77 -3.32
N LEU A 6 -2.43 9.82 -4.17
CA LEU A 6 -2.31 10.07 -5.61
C LEU A 6 -2.49 11.56 -5.93
N ASN A 7 -1.74 12.11 -6.90
CA ASN A 7 -2.05 13.44 -7.43
C ASN A 7 -3.38 13.43 -8.19
N ASP A 8 -3.99 14.60 -8.34
CA ASP A 8 -5.20 14.74 -9.17
C ASP A 8 -4.95 14.25 -10.60
N GLY A 9 -5.83 13.38 -11.09
CA GLY A 9 -5.72 12.75 -12.39
C GLY A 9 -4.74 11.59 -12.47
N GLU A 10 -4.09 11.14 -11.38
CA GLU A 10 -3.32 9.89 -11.35
C GLU A 10 -4.24 8.68 -11.08
N SER A 11 -3.78 7.49 -11.50
CA SER A 11 -4.27 6.19 -11.04
C SER A 11 -3.25 5.51 -10.12
N LEU A 12 -3.64 4.40 -9.47
CA LEU A 12 -2.69 3.60 -8.68
C LEU A 12 -1.52 3.08 -9.53
N ARG A 13 -1.78 2.69 -10.78
CA ARG A 13 -0.74 2.24 -11.70
C ARG A 13 0.32 3.32 -11.98
N ASP A 14 -0.05 4.60 -12.01
CA ASP A 14 0.94 5.68 -12.18
C ASP A 14 1.83 5.87 -10.94
N SER A 15 1.36 5.42 -9.78
CA SER A 15 2.01 5.63 -8.49
C SER A 15 3.19 4.66 -8.27
N ILE A 16 3.26 3.58 -9.04
CA ILE A 16 4.25 2.49 -8.88
C ILE A 16 5.34 2.52 -9.97
N PRO A 17 6.54 1.95 -9.71
CA PRO A 17 7.63 1.90 -10.68
C PRO A 17 7.24 1.18 -11.99
N PRO A 18 7.81 1.57 -13.16
CA PRO A 18 7.48 0.96 -14.45
C PRO A 18 7.63 -0.57 -14.50
N ARG A 19 8.63 -1.12 -13.79
CA ARG A 19 8.80 -2.58 -13.69
C ARG A 19 7.63 -3.25 -12.97
N CYS A 20 7.10 -2.64 -11.91
CA CYS A 20 5.93 -3.15 -11.19
C CYS A 20 4.66 -3.02 -12.05
N GLN A 21 4.52 -1.92 -12.81
CA GLN A 21 3.42 -1.75 -13.76
C GLN A 21 3.38 -2.91 -14.77
N ALA A 22 4.52 -3.21 -15.41
CA ALA A 22 4.61 -4.28 -16.40
C ALA A 22 4.29 -5.66 -15.83
N LEU A 23 4.70 -5.93 -14.58
CA LEU A 23 4.39 -7.18 -13.89
C LEU A 23 2.88 -7.31 -13.65
N PHE A 24 2.25 -6.27 -13.08
CA PHE A 24 0.82 -6.25 -12.80
C PHE A 24 -0.03 -6.30 -14.08
N ASP A 25 0.41 -5.62 -15.14
CA ASP A 25 -0.20 -5.72 -16.47
C ASP A 25 -0.11 -7.15 -17.06
N SER A 26 0.92 -7.93 -16.71
CA SER A 26 1.06 -9.33 -17.14
C SER A 26 0.12 -10.23 -16.37
N LEU A 27 0.14 -10.13 -15.03
CA LEU A 27 -0.73 -10.92 -14.15
C LEU A 27 -2.21 -10.74 -14.51
N ALA A 28 -2.64 -9.50 -14.69
CA ALA A 28 -4.02 -9.21 -15.07
C ALA A 28 -4.40 -9.76 -16.45
N ARG A 29 -3.46 -9.79 -17.40
CA ARG A 29 -3.70 -10.31 -18.76
C ARG A 29 -3.72 -11.83 -18.82
N GLU A 30 -2.97 -12.48 -17.95
CA GLU A 30 -2.91 -13.93 -17.84
C GLU A 30 -4.12 -14.52 -17.11
N SER A 31 -4.87 -13.69 -16.36
CA SER A 31 -6.11 -14.08 -15.70
C SER A 31 -7.32 -14.07 -16.66
N ASP A 32 -8.30 -14.94 -16.39
CA ASP A 32 -9.54 -15.04 -17.19
C ASP A 32 -10.52 -13.87 -16.95
N ASP A 33 -10.44 -13.22 -15.79
CA ASP A 33 -11.39 -12.19 -15.31
C ASP A 33 -10.75 -10.83 -15.02
N ARG A 34 -9.52 -10.61 -15.50
CA ARG A 34 -8.76 -9.37 -15.35
C ARG A 34 -8.47 -9.04 -13.87
N THR A 35 -8.07 -10.05 -13.12
CA THR A 35 -7.63 -9.97 -11.74
C THR A 35 -6.12 -10.22 -11.61
N MET A 36 -5.52 -9.75 -10.53
CA MET A 36 -4.13 -10.02 -10.19
C MET A 36 -4.07 -10.94 -8.98
N VAL A 37 -3.38 -12.06 -9.13
CA VAL A 37 -2.97 -12.89 -8.00
C VAL A 37 -1.51 -12.57 -7.70
N MET A 38 -1.25 -12.06 -6.51
CA MET A 38 0.11 -11.80 -6.05
C MET A 38 0.86 -13.14 -5.93
N PRO A 39 2.05 -13.32 -6.53
CA PRO A 39 2.86 -14.51 -6.31
C PRO A 39 3.25 -14.66 -4.83
N PHE A 40 3.34 -15.89 -4.33
CA PHE A 40 3.66 -16.16 -2.93
C PHE A 40 5.02 -15.59 -2.51
N GLU A 41 6.02 -15.65 -3.39
CA GLU A 41 7.36 -15.12 -3.13
C GLU A 41 7.30 -13.60 -2.92
N MET A 42 6.47 -12.88 -3.68
CA MET A 42 6.27 -11.46 -3.48
C MET A 42 5.51 -11.17 -2.20
N TRP A 43 4.46 -11.95 -1.91
CA TRP A 43 3.75 -11.83 -0.63
C TRP A 43 4.72 -11.93 0.57
N ARG A 44 5.56 -12.96 0.57
CA ARG A 44 6.53 -13.20 1.64
C ARG A 44 7.61 -12.12 1.72
N GLU A 45 8.29 -11.83 0.61
CA GLU A 45 9.50 -11.00 0.64
C GLU A 45 9.22 -9.49 0.61
N VAL A 46 8.02 -9.08 0.20
CA VAL A 46 7.70 -7.67 -0.07
C VAL A 46 6.55 -7.15 0.79
N LEU A 47 5.48 -7.94 0.95
CA LEU A 47 4.29 -7.53 1.70
C LEU A 47 4.38 -7.89 3.17
N LEU A 48 4.98 -9.04 3.50
CA LEU A 48 5.04 -9.60 4.84
C LEU A 48 6.46 -10.08 5.21
N ASN A 49 7.45 -9.22 4.94
CA ASN A 49 8.88 -9.49 5.11
C ASN A 49 9.37 -9.47 6.58
N ASP A 50 8.48 -9.22 7.53
CA ASP A 50 8.74 -9.21 8.97
C ASP A 50 8.16 -10.45 9.68
N ALA A 51 7.61 -11.42 8.94
CA ALA A 51 7.00 -12.64 9.47
C ALA A 51 7.81 -13.91 9.17
N ASP A 52 7.53 -14.97 9.94
CA ASP A 52 7.99 -16.31 9.62
C ASP A 52 7.22 -16.93 8.44
N LEU A 53 7.71 -18.08 7.96
CA LEU A 53 7.12 -18.78 6.82
C LEU A 53 5.72 -19.32 7.12
N GLU A 54 5.44 -19.72 8.35
CA GLU A 54 4.14 -20.28 8.74
C GLU A 54 3.06 -19.21 8.65
N LEU A 55 3.33 -18.03 9.22
CA LEU A 55 2.46 -16.87 9.12
C LEU A 55 2.31 -16.38 7.68
N ALA A 56 3.40 -16.37 6.90
CA ALA A 56 3.33 -16.03 5.47
C ALA A 56 2.41 -16.98 4.68
N ARG A 57 2.52 -18.30 4.88
CA ARG A 57 1.67 -19.28 4.19
C ARG A 57 0.22 -19.20 4.63
N SER A 58 -0.04 -19.11 5.93
CA SER A 58 -1.40 -19.08 6.47
C SER A 58 -2.13 -17.78 6.12
N SER A 59 -1.44 -16.65 6.07
CA SER A 59 -2.00 -15.37 5.59
C SER A 59 -2.23 -15.37 4.08
N TYR A 60 -1.28 -15.88 3.28
CA TYR A 60 -1.42 -15.98 1.82
C TYR A 60 -2.64 -16.81 1.41
N ALA A 61 -2.90 -17.92 2.12
CA ALA A 61 -4.05 -18.80 1.86
C ALA A 61 -5.42 -18.11 2.04
N ARG A 62 -5.45 -16.92 2.66
CA ARG A 62 -6.66 -16.12 2.88
C ARG A 62 -6.87 -15.02 1.84
N LEU A 63 -5.92 -14.84 0.92
CA LEU A 63 -6.01 -13.80 -0.11
C LEU A 63 -7.00 -14.19 -1.20
N SER A 64 -7.61 -13.19 -1.81
CA SER A 64 -8.36 -13.30 -3.05
C SER A 64 -7.65 -12.56 -4.19
N PRO A 65 -7.90 -12.92 -5.46
CA PRO A 65 -7.46 -12.11 -6.59
C PRO A 65 -7.96 -10.67 -6.48
N GLU A 66 -7.10 -9.71 -6.81
CA GLU A 66 -7.41 -8.27 -6.79
C GLU A 66 -7.91 -7.82 -8.16
N PRO A 67 -9.11 -7.23 -8.30
CA PRO A 67 -9.59 -6.69 -9.56
C PRO A 67 -8.65 -5.62 -10.13
N TYR A 68 -8.29 -5.70 -11.41
CA TYR A 68 -7.28 -4.79 -11.96
C TYR A 68 -7.83 -3.44 -12.45
N GLN A 69 -9.12 -3.33 -12.73
CA GLN A 69 -9.69 -2.08 -13.28
C GLN A 69 -9.47 -0.86 -12.37
N PRO A 70 -9.67 -0.92 -11.03
CA PRO A 70 -9.40 0.21 -10.13
C PRO A 70 -7.96 0.73 -10.17
N TRP A 71 -6.99 -0.11 -10.58
CA TRP A 71 -5.60 0.32 -10.72
C TRP A 71 -5.38 1.26 -11.90
N LEU A 72 -6.23 1.18 -12.91
CA LEU A 72 -6.14 1.91 -14.16
C LEU A 72 -6.95 3.20 -14.15
N ASP A 73 -7.98 3.26 -13.31
CA ASP A 73 -8.90 4.39 -13.26
C ASP A 73 -8.20 5.65 -12.74
N LYS A 74 -8.26 6.71 -13.55
CA LYS A 74 -7.74 8.04 -13.20
C LYS A 74 -8.73 8.72 -12.27
N LEU A 75 -8.25 9.25 -11.15
CA LEU A 75 -9.12 9.83 -10.13
C LEU A 75 -9.17 11.36 -10.22
N ASP A 76 -10.37 11.95 -10.22
CA ASP A 76 -10.54 13.39 -9.96
C ASP A 76 -10.49 13.63 -8.45
N LEU A 77 -9.38 14.17 -7.97
CA LEU A 77 -9.08 14.39 -6.55
C LEU A 77 -9.11 15.86 -6.16
N LYS A 78 -9.56 16.77 -7.04
CA LYS A 78 -9.67 18.21 -6.72
C LYS A 78 -10.48 18.45 -5.45
N GLN A 79 -11.59 17.73 -5.29
CA GLN A 79 -12.41 17.84 -4.07
C GLN A 79 -11.62 17.35 -2.85
N PHE A 80 -10.99 16.17 -2.92
CA PHE A 80 -10.17 15.63 -1.83
C PHE A 80 -9.13 16.65 -1.34
N TYR A 81 -8.41 17.26 -2.28
CA TYR A 81 -7.38 18.27 -1.97
C TYR A 81 -7.94 19.59 -1.44
N SER A 82 -9.21 19.90 -1.68
CA SER A 82 -9.88 21.07 -1.10
C SER A 82 -10.33 20.88 0.36
N LEU A 83 -10.37 19.64 0.85
CA LEU A 83 -10.91 19.32 2.17
C LEU A 83 -10.00 19.81 3.30
N ARG A 84 -10.61 20.52 4.26
CA ARG A 84 -9.96 20.96 5.51
C ARG A 84 -9.95 19.89 6.62
N ILE A 85 -10.31 18.65 6.28
CA ILE A 85 -10.29 17.54 7.22
C ILE A 85 -8.82 17.25 7.58
N PRO A 86 -8.45 17.15 8.87
CA PRO A 86 -7.10 16.77 9.29
C PRO A 86 -6.69 15.42 8.69
N LYS A 87 -5.41 15.28 8.36
CA LYS A 87 -4.85 14.09 7.70
C LYS A 87 -3.70 13.55 8.53
N SER A 88 -3.57 12.23 8.54
CA SER A 88 -2.44 11.53 9.15
C SER A 88 -1.86 10.55 8.15
N TYR A 89 -0.55 10.32 8.24
CA TYR A 89 0.13 9.28 7.47
C TYR A 89 0.82 8.34 8.45
N LEU A 90 0.31 7.10 8.52
CA LEU A 90 0.89 6.02 9.28
C LEU A 90 1.86 5.26 8.36
N TYR A 91 3.14 5.22 8.71
CA TYR A 91 4.18 4.56 7.91
C TYR A 91 4.84 3.41 8.68
N CYS A 92 4.92 2.25 8.04
CA CYS A 92 5.66 1.10 8.53
C CYS A 92 7.05 1.08 7.86
N THR A 93 8.12 1.07 8.65
CA THR A 93 9.48 1.34 8.13
C THR A 93 10.08 0.26 7.26
N GLU A 94 9.60 -0.98 7.40
CA GLU A 94 10.06 -2.15 6.66
C GLU A 94 9.10 -2.50 5.52
N ASP A 95 8.13 -1.63 5.20
CA ASP A 95 7.27 -1.76 4.03
C ASP A 95 8.08 -1.59 2.73
N ASN A 96 8.15 -2.67 1.96
CA ASN A 96 8.93 -2.75 0.73
C ASN A 96 8.06 -2.85 -0.53
N VAL A 97 6.73 -2.66 -0.44
CA VAL A 97 5.82 -2.75 -1.60
C VAL A 97 6.24 -1.81 -2.71
N LEU A 98 6.67 -0.60 -2.34
CA LEU A 98 7.43 0.25 -3.23
C LEU A 98 8.90 0.24 -2.84
N PRO A 99 9.84 0.19 -3.82
CA PRO A 99 11.25 0.32 -3.53
C PRO A 99 11.54 1.57 -2.71
N GLN A 100 12.30 1.40 -1.63
CA GLN A 100 12.72 2.52 -0.78
C GLN A 100 13.53 3.54 -1.60
N GLY A 101 13.46 4.82 -1.20
CA GLY A 101 14.05 5.94 -1.94
C GLY A 101 13.01 6.65 -2.80
N ASP A 102 13.36 6.97 -4.05
CA ASP A 102 12.57 7.84 -4.92
C ASP A 102 11.15 7.33 -5.20
N TRP A 103 10.89 6.03 -5.07
CA TRP A 103 9.57 5.44 -5.26
C TRP A 103 8.82 5.15 -3.95
N GLY A 104 9.50 5.28 -2.81
CA GLY A 104 8.98 4.86 -1.50
C GLY A 104 7.74 5.64 -1.06
N TRP A 105 7.03 5.07 -0.09
CA TRP A 105 5.82 5.66 0.50
C TRP A 105 6.09 7.04 1.12
N HIS A 106 7.09 7.13 1.99
CA HIS A 106 7.51 8.36 2.64
C HIS A 106 8.93 8.74 2.19
N PRO A 107 9.19 10.00 1.81
CA PRO A 107 8.28 11.16 1.82
C PRO A 107 7.46 11.38 0.54
N ARG A 108 7.64 10.57 -0.52
CA ARG A 108 7.05 10.85 -1.85
C ARG A 108 5.52 10.85 -1.86
N MET A 109 4.84 9.87 -1.28
CA MET A 109 3.37 9.85 -1.23
C MET A 109 2.85 10.78 -0.13
N SER A 110 3.42 10.67 1.08
CA SER A 110 2.91 11.41 2.24
C SER A 110 2.97 12.93 2.06
N SER A 111 4.00 13.45 1.39
CA SER A 111 4.15 14.90 1.16
C SER A 111 3.00 15.52 0.37
N ARG A 112 2.29 14.72 -0.44
CA ARG A 112 1.13 15.15 -1.22
C ARG A 112 -0.05 15.55 -0.33
N LEU A 113 -0.08 15.13 0.93
CA LEU A 113 -1.15 15.51 1.88
C LEU A 113 -1.03 16.94 2.40
N GLY A 114 0.07 17.66 2.12
CA GLY A 114 0.31 19.00 2.64
C GLY A 114 0.61 18.97 4.14
N LEU A 115 -0.24 19.61 4.95
CA LEU A 115 -0.15 19.52 6.41
C LEU A 115 -0.78 18.20 6.88
N PHE A 116 0.03 17.34 7.47
CA PHE A 116 -0.43 16.06 8.03
C PHE A 116 0.34 15.70 9.30
N ARG A 117 -0.27 14.84 10.13
CA ARG A 117 0.41 14.20 11.26
C ARG A 117 1.14 12.96 10.77
N PHE A 118 2.45 12.90 10.99
CA PHE A 118 3.22 11.70 10.69
C PHE A 118 3.28 10.78 11.91
N VAL A 119 2.93 9.50 11.71
CA VAL A 119 3.05 8.45 12.72
C VAL A 119 3.82 7.29 12.11
N GLN A 120 4.79 6.76 12.85
CA GLN A 120 5.65 5.69 12.37
C GLN A 120 5.65 4.50 13.33
N MET A 121 5.82 3.31 12.77
CA MET A 121 6.10 2.08 13.50
C MET A 121 7.02 1.17 12.69
N SER A 122 7.63 0.19 13.38
CA SER A 122 8.30 -0.92 12.71
C SER A 122 7.27 -1.94 12.22
N GLY A 123 7.55 -2.54 11.07
CA GLY A 123 6.72 -3.59 10.45
C GLY A 123 6.72 -3.53 8.93
N SER A 124 6.23 -4.61 8.33
CA SER A 124 6.01 -4.72 6.88
C SER A 124 4.73 -4.00 6.42
N HIS A 125 4.41 -4.12 5.12
CA HIS A 125 3.17 -3.59 4.55
C HIS A 125 1.91 -4.22 5.16
N GLU A 126 2.03 -5.51 5.52
CA GLU A 126 0.95 -6.31 6.09
C GLU A 126 1.20 -6.61 7.57
N VAL A 127 1.78 -5.62 8.28
CA VAL A 127 2.03 -5.64 9.73
C VAL A 127 0.79 -6.00 10.57
N MET A 128 -0.41 -5.89 10.00
CA MET A 128 -1.64 -6.36 10.62
C MET A 128 -1.61 -7.87 10.94
N PHE A 129 -0.83 -8.69 10.25
CA PHE A 129 -0.65 -10.11 10.56
C PHE A 129 0.45 -10.33 11.60
N SER A 130 1.58 -9.61 11.52
CA SER A 130 2.75 -9.81 12.38
C SER A 130 2.65 -9.08 13.73
N ASN A 131 2.04 -7.89 13.76
CA ASN A 131 1.88 -7.05 14.94
C ASN A 131 0.55 -6.25 14.95
N PRO A 132 -0.61 -6.92 15.04
CA PRO A 132 -1.91 -6.26 15.04
C PRO A 132 -2.15 -5.31 16.22
N VAL A 133 -1.59 -5.63 17.40
CA VAL A 133 -1.75 -4.78 18.60
C VAL A 133 -0.99 -3.48 18.45
N GLY A 134 0.28 -3.54 18.04
CA GLY A 134 1.08 -2.34 17.79
C GLY A 134 0.49 -1.49 16.67
N LEU A 135 -0.07 -2.12 15.62
CA LEU A 135 -0.79 -1.39 14.58
C LEU A 135 -2.01 -0.65 15.15
N ALA A 136 -2.85 -1.32 15.94
CA ALA A 136 -4.04 -0.70 16.53
C ALA A 136 -3.69 0.51 17.41
N GLU A 137 -2.66 0.41 18.25
CA GLU A 137 -2.18 1.53 19.07
C GLU A 137 -1.74 2.72 18.21
N LYS A 138 -1.08 2.46 17.08
CA LYS A 138 -0.59 3.50 16.18
C LYS A 138 -1.70 4.12 15.34
N MET A 139 -2.74 3.35 14.99
CA MET A 139 -3.96 3.90 14.39
C MET A 139 -4.67 4.86 15.35
N ILE A 140 -4.77 4.52 16.64
CA ILE A 140 -5.31 5.43 17.67
C ILE A 140 -4.45 6.70 17.76
N ALA A 141 -3.12 6.57 17.79
CA ALA A 141 -2.22 7.71 17.83
C ALA A 141 -2.30 8.58 16.55
N ALA A 142 -2.57 7.97 15.39
CA ALA A 142 -2.77 8.68 14.13
C ALA A 142 -4.12 9.40 14.08
N GLY A 143 -5.17 8.82 14.68
CA GLY A 143 -6.54 9.35 14.64
C GLY A 143 -6.96 10.23 15.82
N ARG A 144 -6.10 10.45 16.83
CA ARG A 144 -6.42 11.31 17.98
C ARG A 144 -6.58 12.79 17.57
N ASP A 145 -7.35 13.55 18.33
CA ASP A 145 -7.55 15.00 18.14
C ASP A 145 -7.90 15.39 16.69
#